data_AF-A0A427AHD8-F1
#
_entry.id   AF-A0A427AHD8-F1
#
_cell.length_a   1.000
_cell.length_b   1.000
_cell.length_c   1.000
_cell.angle_alpha   90.00
_cell.angle_beta   90.00
_cell.angle_gamma   90.00
#
_symmetry.space_group_name_H-M   'P 1'
#
loop_
_entity.id
_entity.type
_entity.pdbx_description
1 polymer ?
#
loop_
_entity_poly.entity_id
_entity_poly.type
_entity_poly.pdbx_seq_one_letter_code
_entity_poly.pdbx_strand_id
1 'polypeptide(L)'
;MMEHCDTLIADALWETIHAEVQDFVQDRLDTMLRTTFRKKKDLSRLLSDMRTLSADWMANTSKAEPELHSLHQENEETKQGAFYPRPVAPTAAQVHCLQFLICELVSGGNLRKPGGLFGNSGSGISVEDLKQLETFFYKLRFFLHIIDYKATICTLTDLGFLWFREFYLESSRVIQFPIDCSLPWMLVDHVIESQDAGLFESILMPFDIYNDSAQHALTVLKQRFLYDEIEAEVDLCFDQLVNKLHEIIFSYYKSFAASVLLDQSFLSACDDAYNYSAKPMRFNKIFKLRRIKVLGRTINLRSLITQRMNRLFRENIDFLFDHFESQDICAVVELQKLLDVLKLTHQFLCQDLELDSFTMMLNEIQENLSLVSFSSRLSSQIWAEMQNDFLPNFILCNTTQRFIRSAKGPCQAYEKETVPSGKPYLYCGSQDLNLAYQSLATLYSEFFGIPHMFAIAQLLGPRSLPWIVRALLDHISSKVILKKNEGMHLCWHSKLL
;
A
#
# COMPACT_ATOMS: atom_id res chain seq x y z
N MET A 1 1.09 16.50 -7.61
CA MET A 1 2.11 17.33 -8.32
C MET A 1 1.52 18.67 -8.73
N MET A 2 0.51 18.71 -9.61
CA MET A 2 -0.12 19.95 -10.08
C MET A 2 -0.57 20.87 -8.94
N GLU A 3 -1.28 20.35 -7.93
CA GLU A 3 -1.71 21.13 -6.75
C GLU A 3 -0.55 21.80 -5.98
N HIS A 4 0.65 21.19 -5.96
CA HIS A 4 1.80 21.72 -5.22
C HIS A 4 2.52 22.85 -5.97
N CYS A 5 2.22 23.01 -7.26
CA CYS A 5 2.81 24.05 -8.09
C CYS A 5 1.99 25.33 -8.12
N ASP A 6 0.83 25.39 -7.44
CA ASP A 6 -0.10 26.53 -7.48
C ASP A 6 0.61 27.87 -7.23
N THR A 7 1.37 27.98 -6.15
CA THR A 7 2.14 29.20 -5.83
C THR A 7 3.28 29.49 -6.79
N LEU A 8 3.79 28.47 -7.50
CA LEU A 8 4.88 28.64 -8.47
C LEU A 8 4.37 29.15 -9.81
N ILE A 9 3.12 28.84 -10.17
CA ILE A 9 2.54 29.20 -11.47
C ILE A 9 1.58 30.40 -11.37
N ALA A 10 1.08 30.74 -10.18
CA ALA A 10 0.08 31.79 -9.99
C ALA A 10 0.46 33.11 -10.64
N ASP A 11 1.65 33.65 -10.35
CA ASP A 11 2.10 34.94 -10.90
C ASP A 11 2.19 34.92 -12.43
N ALA A 12 2.73 33.84 -13.00
CA ALA A 12 2.85 33.69 -14.45
C ALA A 12 1.47 33.56 -15.13
N LEU A 13 0.53 32.85 -14.51
CA LEU A 13 -0.85 32.74 -14.99
C LEU A 13 -1.55 34.10 -14.94
N TRP A 14 -1.44 34.82 -13.82
CA TRP A 14 -2.05 36.13 -13.64
C TRP A 14 -1.46 37.17 -14.59
N GLU A 15 -0.15 37.17 -14.79
CA GLU A 15 0.53 38.04 -15.75
C GLU A 15 0.06 37.79 -17.19
N THR A 16 -0.07 36.51 -17.57
CA THR A 16 -0.55 36.11 -18.90
C THR A 16 -2.01 36.54 -19.11
N ILE A 17 -2.88 36.30 -18.12
CA ILE A 17 -4.29 36.70 -18.18
C ILE A 17 -4.40 38.24 -18.25
N HIS A 18 -3.63 38.96 -17.42
CA HIS A 18 -3.59 40.40 -17.45
C HIS A 18 -3.17 40.91 -18.83
N ALA A 19 -2.10 40.35 -19.40
CA ALA A 19 -1.61 40.74 -20.72
C ALA A 19 -2.68 40.56 -21.81
N GLU A 20 -3.39 39.42 -21.82
CA GLU A 20 -4.47 39.15 -22.77
C GLU A 20 -5.67 40.08 -22.60
N VAL A 21 -6.03 40.43 -21.35
CA VAL A 21 -7.10 41.39 -21.08
C VAL A 21 -6.69 42.80 -21.52
N GLN A 22 -5.48 43.24 -21.22
CA GLN A 22 -5.02 44.58 -21.61
C GLN A 22 -4.81 44.70 -23.12
N ASP A 23 -4.28 43.69 -23.81
CA ASP A 23 -4.20 43.65 -25.29
C ASP A 23 -5.59 43.80 -25.92
N PHE A 24 -6.57 43.04 -25.42
CA PHE A 24 -7.93 43.13 -25.93
C PHE A 24 -8.54 44.52 -25.68
N VAL A 25 -8.49 44.99 -24.43
CA VAL A 25 -9.21 46.19 -24.01
C VAL A 25 -8.52 47.45 -24.50
N GLN A 26 -7.19 47.54 -24.46
CA GLN A 26 -6.45 48.75 -24.84
C GLN A 26 -6.19 48.85 -26.35
N ASP A 27 -5.83 47.76 -27.02
CA ASP A 27 -5.43 47.79 -28.43
C ASP A 27 -6.52 47.30 -29.40
N ARG A 28 -7.07 46.09 -29.18
CA ARG A 28 -8.06 45.53 -30.12
C ARG A 28 -9.35 46.32 -30.15
N LEU A 29 -9.90 46.69 -28.99
CA LEU A 29 -11.10 47.53 -28.92
C LEU A 29 -10.89 48.94 -29.50
N ASP A 30 -9.70 49.55 -29.35
CA ASP A 30 -9.39 50.85 -29.96
C ASP A 30 -9.42 50.75 -31.49
N THR A 31 -8.84 49.67 -32.02
CA THR A 31 -8.84 49.40 -33.46
C THR A 31 -10.28 49.26 -33.97
N MET A 32 -11.11 48.44 -33.30
CA MET A 32 -12.52 48.26 -33.64
C MET A 32 -13.34 49.56 -33.57
N LEU A 33 -13.07 50.43 -32.56
CA LEU A 33 -13.69 51.75 -32.42
C LEU A 33 -13.36 52.67 -33.61
N ARG A 34 -12.10 52.66 -34.10
CA ARG A 34 -11.66 53.47 -35.25
C ARG A 34 -12.16 52.94 -36.59
N THR A 35 -12.42 51.64 -36.70
CA THR A 35 -12.83 50.96 -37.94
C THR A 35 -14.34 50.68 -37.96
N THR A 36 -14.75 49.51 -37.49
CA THR A 36 -16.09 48.91 -37.63
C THR A 36 -17.18 49.68 -36.88
N PHE A 37 -16.81 50.35 -35.78
CA PHE A 37 -17.77 51.07 -34.93
C PHE A 37 -17.71 52.59 -35.07
N ARG A 38 -16.85 53.17 -35.93
CA ARG A 38 -16.65 54.63 -36.06
C ARG A 38 -17.93 55.44 -36.27
N LYS A 39 -18.92 54.87 -36.96
CA LYS A 39 -20.21 55.52 -37.28
C LYS A 39 -21.39 55.02 -36.44
N LYS A 40 -21.17 54.10 -35.49
CA LYS A 40 -22.22 53.41 -34.73
C LYS A 40 -22.23 53.83 -33.26
N LYS A 41 -22.65 55.07 -32.98
CA LYS A 41 -22.53 55.73 -31.66
C LYS A 41 -23.02 54.87 -30.48
N ASP A 42 -24.17 54.20 -30.61
CA ASP A 42 -24.73 53.39 -29.53
C ASP A 42 -23.86 52.16 -29.21
N LEU A 43 -23.32 51.50 -30.24
CA LEU A 43 -22.44 50.33 -30.08
C LEU A 43 -21.01 50.74 -29.67
N SER A 44 -20.55 51.91 -30.11
CA SER A 44 -19.29 52.50 -29.64
C SER A 44 -19.30 52.74 -28.12
N ARG A 45 -20.47 53.04 -27.53
CA ARG A 45 -20.60 53.20 -26.08
C ARG A 45 -20.26 51.92 -25.34
N LEU A 46 -20.75 50.76 -25.81
CA LEU A 46 -20.45 49.46 -25.20
C LEU A 46 -18.95 49.14 -25.21
N LEU A 47 -18.24 49.43 -26.31
CA LEU A 47 -16.79 49.26 -26.38
C LEU A 47 -16.06 50.21 -25.42
N SER A 48 -16.54 51.45 -25.29
CA SER A 48 -16.00 52.40 -24.32
C SER A 48 -16.23 51.94 -22.88
N ASP A 49 -17.40 51.38 -22.58
CA ASP A 49 -17.74 50.85 -21.26
C ASP A 49 -16.83 49.66 -20.89
N MET A 50 -16.55 48.76 -21.85
CA MET A 50 -15.56 47.68 -21.67
C MET A 50 -14.16 48.23 -21.33
N ARG A 51 -13.75 49.31 -22.00
CA ARG A 51 -12.47 50.00 -21.76
C ARG A 51 -12.41 50.62 -20.38
N THR A 52 -13.41 51.39 -19.99
CA THR A 52 -13.47 52.02 -18.67
C THR A 52 -13.47 50.99 -17.54
N LEU A 53 -14.07 49.83 -17.76
CA LEU A 53 -14.24 48.80 -16.73
C LEU A 53 -12.97 47.96 -16.46
N SER A 54 -12.14 47.72 -17.48
CA SER A 54 -11.03 46.74 -17.39
C SER A 54 -9.66 47.26 -17.83
N ALA A 55 -9.57 48.44 -18.45
CA ALA A 55 -8.27 48.97 -18.86
C ALA A 55 -7.49 49.49 -17.65
N ASP A 56 -6.30 48.92 -17.42
CA ASP A 56 -5.31 49.45 -16.47
C ASP A 56 -4.40 50.44 -17.19
N TRP A 57 -4.80 51.72 -17.19
CA TRP A 57 -4.01 52.78 -17.80
C TRP A 57 -2.79 53.09 -16.95
N MET A 58 -1.61 53.14 -17.56
CA MET A 58 -0.43 53.67 -16.90
C MET A 58 -0.67 55.14 -16.54
N ALA A 59 -0.23 55.58 -15.36
CA ALA A 59 -0.48 56.93 -14.82
C ALA A 59 -0.02 58.09 -15.73
N ASN A 60 0.73 57.81 -16.79
CA ASN A 60 1.21 58.78 -17.78
C ASN A 60 0.62 58.60 -19.20
N THR A 61 -0.31 57.66 -19.42
CA THR A 61 -0.94 57.38 -20.73
C THR A 61 -2.44 57.65 -20.79
N SER A 62 -3.05 58.18 -19.73
CA SER A 62 -4.43 58.68 -19.76
C SER A 62 -4.52 59.86 -20.72
N LYS A 63 -4.67 59.58 -22.02
CA LYS A 63 -5.08 60.57 -23.01
C LYS A 63 -6.46 61.05 -22.57
N ALA A 64 -6.53 62.33 -22.22
CA ALA A 64 -7.79 63.03 -22.02
C ALA A 64 -8.71 62.79 -23.24
N GLU A 65 -10.02 62.72 -22.96
CA GLU A 65 -11.09 62.50 -23.94
C GLU A 65 -10.81 63.22 -25.27
N PRO A 66 -10.99 62.59 -26.44
CA PRO A 66 -10.96 63.31 -27.69
C PRO A 66 -12.28 64.08 -27.81
N GLU A 67 -12.32 65.27 -27.24
CA GLU A 67 -13.25 66.29 -27.70
C GLU A 67 -13.02 66.45 -29.21
N LEU A 68 -14.12 66.35 -29.97
CA LEU A 68 -14.16 66.69 -31.38
C LEU A 68 -13.47 68.05 -31.56
N HIS A 69 -12.36 68.07 -32.29
CA HIS A 69 -11.92 69.10 -33.25
C HIS A 69 -10.39 69.17 -33.30
N SER A 70 -9.81 68.58 -34.34
CA SER A 70 -8.89 69.30 -35.23
C SER A 70 -8.41 68.38 -36.35
N LEU A 71 -8.59 68.87 -37.57
CA LEU A 71 -7.96 68.38 -38.77
C LEU A 71 -6.46 68.71 -38.68
N HIS A 72 -5.59 67.71 -38.48
CA HIS A 72 -4.25 67.74 -39.02
C HIS A 72 -3.76 66.31 -39.30
N GLN A 73 -3.46 66.07 -40.58
CA GLN A 73 -2.57 65.00 -41.02
C GLN A 73 -1.18 65.31 -40.50
N GLU A 74 -0.60 64.40 -39.71
CA GLU A 74 0.85 64.24 -39.64
C GLU A 74 1.17 62.81 -39.17
N ASN A 75 2.19 62.22 -39.82
CA ASN A 75 2.69 60.87 -39.62
C ASN A 75 3.13 60.61 -38.18
N GLU A 76 2.29 59.97 -37.37
CA GLU A 76 2.76 59.19 -36.22
C GLU A 76 2.54 57.72 -36.58
N GLU A 77 3.65 57.02 -36.85
CA GLU A 77 3.68 55.56 -36.80
C GLU A 77 2.91 55.10 -35.57
N THR A 78 2.02 54.13 -35.76
CA THR A 78 1.22 53.45 -34.74
C THR A 78 2.05 53.12 -33.51
N LYS A 79 2.13 54.05 -32.55
CA LYS A 79 2.55 53.75 -31.19
C LYS A 79 1.45 52.89 -30.60
N GLN A 80 1.58 51.57 -30.78
CA GLN A 80 0.85 50.58 -29.99
C GLN A 80 0.93 51.02 -28.53
N GLY A 81 -0.20 51.02 -27.82
CA GLY A 81 -0.22 51.42 -26.43
C GLY A 81 0.67 50.46 -25.66
N ALA A 82 1.86 50.89 -25.25
CA ALA A 82 2.75 50.04 -24.48
C ALA A 82 2.15 49.87 -23.07
N PHE A 83 1.43 48.76 -22.85
CA PHE A 83 1.06 48.30 -21.52
C PHE A 83 2.11 47.30 -21.02
N TYR A 84 2.29 47.27 -19.70
CA TYR A 84 3.16 46.29 -19.06
C TYR A 84 2.29 45.25 -18.35
N PRO A 85 2.43 43.95 -18.68
CA PRO A 85 1.78 42.89 -17.92
C PRO A 85 2.09 43.01 -16.43
N ARG A 86 1.07 42.79 -15.59
CA ARG A 86 1.18 42.78 -14.14
C ARG A 86 0.68 41.43 -13.63
N PRO A 87 1.25 40.88 -12.55
CA PRO A 87 0.79 39.64 -11.93
C PRO A 87 -0.51 39.90 -11.13
N VAL A 88 -1.56 40.36 -11.80
CA VAL A 88 -2.87 40.66 -11.21
C VAL A 88 -3.98 40.13 -12.10
N ALA A 89 -4.74 39.18 -11.57
CA ALA A 89 -5.89 38.65 -12.27
C ALA A 89 -7.06 39.65 -12.29
N PRO A 90 -7.87 39.69 -13.37
CA PRO A 90 -9.14 40.40 -13.37
C PRO A 90 -10.07 39.79 -12.34
N THR A 91 -10.86 40.64 -11.68
CA THR A 91 -11.90 40.18 -10.76
C THR A 91 -12.99 39.40 -11.50
N ALA A 92 -13.68 38.48 -10.82
CA ALA A 92 -14.81 37.75 -11.42
C ALA A 92 -15.90 38.70 -11.97
N ALA A 93 -16.13 39.83 -11.28
CA ALA A 93 -17.03 40.88 -11.75
C ALA A 93 -16.55 41.48 -13.09
N GLN A 94 -15.27 41.81 -13.22
CA GLN A 94 -14.71 42.33 -14.48
C GLN A 94 -14.88 41.32 -15.63
N VAL A 95 -14.57 40.05 -15.39
CA VAL A 95 -14.73 38.98 -16.38
C VAL A 95 -16.20 38.85 -16.82
N HIS A 96 -17.14 38.80 -15.88
CA HIS A 96 -18.57 38.66 -16.19
C HIS A 96 -19.15 39.90 -16.88
N CYS A 97 -18.75 41.11 -16.48
CA CYS A 97 -19.15 42.34 -17.15
C CYS A 97 -18.63 42.41 -18.58
N LEU A 98 -17.37 42.02 -18.83
CA LEU A 98 -16.83 41.94 -20.20
C LEU A 98 -17.61 40.91 -21.03
N GLN A 99 -17.91 39.74 -20.48
CA GLN A 99 -18.74 38.74 -21.17
C GLN A 99 -20.13 39.29 -21.52
N PHE A 100 -20.78 39.96 -20.57
CA PHE A 100 -22.10 40.56 -20.77
C PHE A 100 -22.06 41.63 -21.88
N LEU A 101 -21.11 42.56 -21.83
CA LEU A 101 -20.98 43.63 -22.82
C LEU A 101 -20.67 43.07 -24.21
N ILE A 102 -19.87 41.99 -24.32
CA ILE A 102 -19.59 41.35 -25.61
C ILE A 102 -20.86 40.66 -26.14
N CYS A 103 -21.61 39.97 -25.29
CA CYS A 103 -22.91 39.40 -25.65
C CYS A 103 -23.89 40.48 -26.12
N GLU A 104 -23.98 41.60 -25.42
CA GLU A 104 -24.83 42.73 -25.78
C GLU A 104 -24.42 43.34 -27.12
N LEU A 105 -23.11 43.52 -27.34
CA LEU A 105 -22.55 44.05 -28.57
C LEU A 105 -22.90 43.19 -29.80
N VAL A 106 -22.81 41.87 -29.69
CA VAL A 106 -23.00 40.95 -30.82
C VAL A 106 -24.49 40.57 -31.00
N SER A 107 -25.20 40.35 -29.90
CA SER A 107 -26.60 39.89 -29.93
C SER A 107 -27.61 41.02 -29.87
N GLY A 108 -27.23 42.24 -29.47
CA GLY A 108 -28.17 43.34 -29.21
C GLY A 108 -29.18 43.00 -28.11
N GLY A 109 -28.76 42.20 -27.12
CA GLY A 109 -29.63 41.69 -26.05
C GLY A 109 -30.50 40.48 -26.40
N ASN A 110 -30.52 40.04 -27.67
CA ASN A 110 -31.33 38.89 -28.11
C ASN A 110 -30.52 37.58 -28.18
N LEU A 111 -30.49 36.81 -27.09
CA LEU A 111 -29.76 35.53 -26.98
C LEU A 111 -30.36 34.38 -27.84
N ARG A 112 -31.53 34.57 -28.45
CA ARG A 112 -32.26 33.54 -29.24
C ARG A 112 -32.18 33.76 -30.76
N LYS A 113 -31.07 34.30 -31.28
CA LYS A 113 -30.90 34.43 -32.73
C LYS A 113 -30.67 33.07 -33.39
N PRO A 114 -31.38 32.72 -34.49
CA PRO A 114 -31.06 31.54 -35.28
C PRO A 114 -29.66 31.71 -35.90
N GLY A 115 -28.74 30.80 -35.61
CA GLY A 115 -27.34 30.85 -36.06
C GLY A 115 -26.28 31.03 -34.96
N GLY A 116 -26.68 31.07 -33.68
CA GLY A 116 -25.76 31.15 -32.53
C GLY A 116 -25.37 32.59 -32.15
N LEU A 117 -24.68 32.72 -31.00
CA LEU A 117 -24.31 34.00 -30.39
C LEU A 117 -23.41 34.87 -31.29
N PHE A 118 -22.58 34.23 -32.12
CA PHE A 118 -21.64 34.85 -33.06
C PHE A 118 -22.03 34.57 -34.53
N GLY A 119 -23.32 34.42 -34.82
CA GLY A 119 -23.81 34.24 -36.19
C GLY A 119 -23.64 35.51 -37.05
N ASN A 120 -23.21 35.34 -38.31
CA ASN A 120 -22.97 36.44 -39.27
C ASN A 120 -24.25 37.17 -39.76
N SER A 121 -25.42 36.80 -39.24
CA SER A 121 -26.72 37.28 -39.71
C SER A 121 -27.10 38.60 -39.02
N GLY A 122 -26.64 39.72 -39.59
CA GLY A 122 -27.24 41.04 -39.38
C GLY A 122 -26.69 41.91 -38.24
N SER A 123 -25.57 41.56 -37.59
CA SER A 123 -24.93 42.40 -36.55
C SER A 123 -24.21 43.65 -37.12
N GLY A 124 -23.89 43.63 -38.43
CA GLY A 124 -23.14 44.68 -39.10
C GLY A 124 -21.69 44.82 -38.60
N ILE A 125 -21.19 43.85 -37.83
CA ILE A 125 -19.79 43.74 -37.38
C ILE A 125 -19.01 43.01 -38.48
N SER A 126 -17.75 43.38 -38.71
CA SER A 126 -16.90 42.66 -39.67
C SER A 126 -16.66 41.22 -39.20
N VAL A 127 -16.48 40.27 -40.13
CA VAL A 127 -16.25 38.86 -39.79
C VAL A 127 -14.99 38.68 -38.94
N GLU A 128 -13.95 39.46 -39.22
CA GLU A 128 -12.69 39.41 -38.49
C GLU A 128 -12.84 39.90 -37.04
N ASP A 129 -13.48 41.06 -36.83
CA ASP A 129 -13.71 41.57 -35.47
C ASP A 129 -14.63 40.64 -34.68
N LEU A 130 -15.63 40.06 -35.34
CA LEU A 130 -16.56 39.13 -34.72
C LEU A 130 -15.85 37.86 -34.24
N LYS A 131 -14.88 37.35 -35.02
CA LYS A 131 -14.02 36.23 -34.62
C LYS A 131 -13.10 36.59 -33.45
N GLN A 132 -12.57 37.82 -33.41
CA GLN A 132 -11.75 38.29 -32.28
C GLN A 132 -12.57 38.41 -30.99
N LEU A 133 -13.79 38.96 -31.08
CA LEU A 133 -14.74 39.03 -29.97
C LEU A 133 -15.11 37.63 -29.47
N GLU A 134 -15.40 36.70 -30.39
CA GLU A 134 -15.71 35.31 -30.06
C GLU A 134 -14.55 34.61 -29.35
N THR A 135 -13.34 34.75 -29.89
CA THR A 135 -12.13 34.13 -29.32
C THR A 135 -11.89 34.63 -27.90
N PHE A 136 -11.98 35.95 -27.68
CA PHE A 136 -11.78 36.52 -26.35
C PHE A 136 -12.92 36.15 -25.39
N PHE A 137 -14.16 36.12 -25.86
CA PHE A 137 -15.32 35.68 -25.07
C PHE A 137 -15.14 34.27 -24.50
N TYR A 138 -14.64 33.33 -25.31
CA TYR A 138 -14.32 31.98 -24.83
C TYR A 138 -13.12 31.97 -23.87
N LYS A 139 -12.08 32.77 -24.12
CA LYS A 139 -10.94 32.90 -23.18
C LYS A 139 -11.40 33.40 -21.80
N LEU A 140 -12.27 34.41 -21.74
CA LEU A 140 -12.83 34.94 -20.50
C LEU A 140 -13.50 33.84 -19.65
N ARG A 141 -14.17 32.87 -20.29
CA ARG A 141 -14.79 31.73 -19.59
C ARG A 141 -13.75 30.84 -18.91
N PHE A 142 -12.62 30.58 -19.56
CA PHE A 142 -11.55 29.75 -18.99
C PHE A 142 -10.72 30.48 -17.94
N PHE A 143 -10.62 31.81 -17.99
CA PHE A 143 -9.86 32.58 -17.01
C PHE A 143 -10.32 32.32 -15.58
N LEU A 144 -11.62 32.20 -15.31
CA LEU A 144 -12.10 31.90 -13.94
C LEU A 144 -11.60 30.55 -13.43
N HIS A 145 -11.54 29.54 -14.30
CA HIS A 145 -10.99 28.22 -13.96
C HIS A 145 -9.46 28.24 -13.76
N ILE A 146 -8.75 29.06 -14.53
CA ILE A 146 -7.30 29.20 -14.41
C ILE A 146 -6.92 30.01 -13.17
N ILE A 147 -7.70 31.06 -12.84
CA ILE A 147 -7.51 31.87 -11.64
C ILE A 147 -7.75 31.02 -10.39
N ASP A 148 -8.82 30.21 -10.39
CA ASP A 148 -9.06 29.21 -9.35
C ASP A 148 -8.45 27.85 -9.73
N TYR A 149 -7.13 27.86 -9.97
CA TYR A 149 -6.37 26.72 -10.44
C TYR A 149 -6.55 25.50 -9.54
N LYS A 150 -6.38 25.70 -8.23
CA LYS A 150 -6.47 24.62 -7.24
C LYS A 150 -7.86 23.99 -7.23
N ALA A 151 -8.93 24.77 -7.14
CA ALA A 151 -10.28 24.21 -7.12
C ALA A 151 -10.62 23.49 -8.44
N THR A 152 -10.14 24.01 -9.57
CA THR A 152 -10.31 23.36 -10.88
C THR A 152 -9.62 22.01 -10.92
N ILE A 153 -8.36 21.91 -10.45
CA ILE A 153 -7.66 20.63 -10.37
C ILE A 153 -8.40 19.66 -9.46
N CYS A 154 -8.80 20.07 -8.27
CA CYS A 154 -9.57 19.22 -7.34
C CYS A 154 -10.87 18.70 -7.98
N THR A 155 -11.58 19.56 -8.71
CA THR A 155 -12.84 19.18 -9.39
C THR A 155 -12.58 18.18 -10.52
N LEU A 156 -11.49 18.35 -11.28
CA LEU A 156 -11.13 17.45 -12.39
C LEU A 156 -10.64 16.07 -11.92
N THR A 157 -10.16 15.98 -10.69
CA THR A 157 -9.65 14.73 -10.10
C THR A 157 -10.62 14.08 -9.12
N ASP A 158 -11.78 14.68 -8.83
CA ASP A 158 -12.79 14.13 -7.91
C ASP A 158 -13.40 12.85 -8.50
N LEU A 159 -13.05 11.72 -7.90
CA LEU A 159 -13.61 10.40 -8.23
C LEU A 159 -14.58 9.90 -7.15
N GLY A 160 -14.99 10.74 -6.22
CA GLY A 160 -15.81 10.37 -5.07
C GLY A 160 -17.18 9.79 -5.45
N PHE A 161 -17.67 10.11 -6.65
CA PHE A 161 -18.91 9.57 -7.21
C PHE A 161 -18.90 8.03 -7.34
N LEU A 162 -17.72 7.40 -7.39
CA LEU A 162 -17.56 5.95 -7.56
C LEU A 162 -17.97 5.12 -6.34
N TRP A 163 -18.07 5.74 -5.16
CA TRP A 163 -18.52 5.07 -3.93
C TRP A 163 -20.05 5.15 -3.74
N PHE A 164 -20.66 6.27 -4.11
CA PHE A 164 -22.08 6.51 -3.84
C PHE A 164 -23.00 5.56 -4.61
N ARG A 165 -23.99 5.01 -3.90
CA ARG A 165 -24.88 3.96 -4.42
C ARG A 165 -26.34 4.09 -3.98
N GLU A 166 -26.76 5.29 -3.55
CA GLU A 166 -28.11 5.57 -3.05
C GLU A 166 -29.23 5.17 -4.02
N PHE A 167 -29.04 5.42 -5.31
CA PHE A 167 -29.99 5.01 -6.34
C PHE A 167 -30.25 3.49 -6.32
N TYR A 168 -29.20 2.70 -6.12
CA TYR A 168 -29.28 1.25 -6.09
C TYR A 168 -29.78 0.74 -4.75
N LEU A 169 -29.46 1.39 -3.63
CA LEU A 169 -30.01 1.07 -2.31
C LEU A 169 -31.53 1.23 -2.29
N GLU A 170 -32.04 2.36 -2.80
CA GLU A 170 -33.47 2.62 -2.92
C GLU A 170 -34.16 1.58 -3.82
N SER A 171 -33.56 1.29 -4.98
CA SER A 171 -34.11 0.33 -5.94
C SER A 171 -34.17 -1.11 -5.40
N SER A 172 -33.20 -1.49 -4.56
CA SER A 172 -33.09 -2.84 -4.00
C SER A 172 -33.73 -3.00 -2.62
N ARG A 173 -34.15 -1.89 -1.98
CA ARG A 173 -34.73 -1.84 -0.63
C ARG A 173 -33.82 -2.45 0.44
N VAL A 174 -32.52 -2.24 0.32
CA VAL A 174 -31.52 -2.62 1.32
C VAL A 174 -30.92 -1.37 1.96
N ILE A 175 -30.50 -1.50 3.22
CA ILE A 175 -29.92 -0.38 3.97
C ILE A 175 -28.49 -0.10 3.50
N GLN A 176 -27.71 -1.15 3.18
CA GLN A 176 -26.35 -1.02 2.69
C GLN A 176 -25.94 -2.28 1.91
N PHE A 177 -25.00 -2.12 0.96
CA PHE A 177 -24.36 -3.25 0.27
C PHE A 177 -23.08 -3.71 1.01
N PRO A 178 -22.71 -4.99 0.91
CA PRO A 178 -21.43 -5.46 1.43
C PRO A 178 -20.25 -4.77 0.71
N ILE A 179 -19.08 -4.76 1.36
CA ILE A 179 -17.86 -4.13 0.81
C ILE A 179 -17.42 -4.76 -0.52
N ASP A 180 -17.75 -6.02 -0.77
CA ASP A 180 -17.46 -6.71 -2.03
C ASP A 180 -18.21 -6.12 -3.23
N CYS A 181 -19.20 -5.27 -2.98
CA CYS A 181 -19.92 -4.48 -3.97
C CYS A 181 -19.50 -3.00 -3.98
N SER A 182 -18.47 -2.62 -3.20
CA SER A 182 -17.91 -1.29 -3.18
C SER A 182 -16.76 -1.19 -4.16
N LEU A 183 -16.88 -0.33 -5.17
CA LEU A 183 -15.87 -0.23 -6.23
C LEU A 183 -14.46 0.09 -5.70
N PRO A 184 -14.25 1.03 -4.75
CA PRO A 184 -12.94 1.22 -4.14
C PRO A 184 -12.33 -0.06 -3.56
N TRP A 185 -13.12 -0.86 -2.85
CA TRP A 185 -12.65 -2.13 -2.28
C TRP A 185 -12.41 -3.19 -3.35
N MET A 186 -13.31 -3.34 -4.32
CA MET A 186 -13.16 -4.28 -5.45
C MET A 186 -11.84 -4.06 -6.20
N LEU A 187 -11.42 -2.79 -6.37
CA LEU A 187 -10.13 -2.46 -6.99
C LEU A 187 -8.95 -2.90 -6.12
N VAL A 188 -9.01 -2.68 -4.81
CA VAL A 188 -7.97 -3.14 -3.87
C VAL A 188 -7.88 -4.67 -3.86
N ASP A 189 -9.03 -5.33 -3.80
CA ASP A 189 -9.12 -6.78 -3.75
C ASP A 189 -8.60 -7.41 -5.04
N HIS A 190 -8.91 -6.83 -6.19
CA HIS A 190 -8.35 -7.24 -7.47
C HIS A 190 -6.81 -7.14 -7.51
N VAL A 191 -6.23 -6.06 -6.96
CA VAL A 191 -4.77 -5.94 -6.86
C VAL A 191 -4.20 -7.07 -6.00
N ILE A 192 -4.85 -7.40 -4.88
CA ILE A 192 -4.44 -8.49 -3.99
C ILE A 192 -4.51 -9.85 -4.69
N GLU A 193 -5.61 -10.14 -5.38
CA GLU A 193 -5.86 -11.43 -6.05
C GLU A 193 -4.99 -11.63 -7.29
N SER A 194 -4.73 -10.56 -8.06
CA SER A 194 -3.94 -10.64 -9.29
C SER A 194 -2.49 -11.05 -9.07
N GLN A 195 -1.95 -10.83 -7.87
CA GLN A 195 -0.53 -11.06 -7.52
C GLN A 195 0.46 -10.38 -8.49
N ASP A 196 0.04 -9.33 -9.20
CA ASP A 196 0.90 -8.58 -10.11
C ASP A 196 1.78 -7.60 -9.33
N ALA A 197 3.10 -7.86 -9.33
CA ALA A 197 4.09 -7.00 -8.67
C ALA A 197 4.02 -5.53 -9.09
N GLY A 198 3.57 -5.22 -10.31
CA GLY A 198 3.38 -3.85 -10.78
C GLY A 198 2.20 -3.14 -10.12
N LEU A 199 1.07 -3.84 -9.97
CA LEU A 199 -0.15 -3.29 -9.38
C LEU A 199 -0.04 -3.10 -7.87
N PHE A 200 0.72 -3.96 -7.18
CA PHE A 200 0.94 -3.86 -5.72
C PHE A 200 1.54 -2.52 -5.28
N GLU A 201 2.32 -1.85 -6.14
CA GLU A 201 2.88 -0.53 -5.85
C GLU A 201 1.81 0.56 -5.71
N SER A 202 0.64 0.35 -6.31
CA SER A 202 -0.50 1.26 -6.35
C SER A 202 -1.69 0.78 -5.50
N ILE A 203 -1.50 -0.22 -4.64
CA ILE A 203 -2.58 -0.85 -3.85
C ILE A 203 -3.40 0.13 -3.00
N LEU A 204 -2.84 1.28 -2.64
CA LEU A 204 -3.51 2.32 -1.87
C LEU A 204 -4.20 3.39 -2.72
N MET A 205 -3.97 3.46 -4.03
CA MET A 205 -4.62 4.46 -4.89
C MET A 205 -6.15 4.43 -4.78
N PRO A 206 -6.83 3.25 -4.72
CA PRO A 206 -8.28 3.24 -4.57
C PRO A 206 -8.77 3.83 -3.24
N PHE A 207 -7.93 3.91 -2.20
CA PHE A 207 -8.31 4.57 -0.95
C PHE A 207 -8.48 6.09 -1.09
N ASP A 208 -7.90 6.70 -2.14
CA ASP A 208 -8.15 8.11 -2.44
C ASP A 208 -9.58 8.36 -2.91
N ILE A 209 -10.27 7.34 -3.47
CA ILE A 209 -11.70 7.46 -3.79
C ILE A 209 -12.49 7.70 -2.51
N TYR A 210 -12.15 7.04 -1.39
CA TYR A 210 -12.81 7.31 -0.11
C TYR A 210 -12.54 8.73 0.40
N ASN A 211 -11.34 9.27 0.16
CA ASN A 211 -11.03 10.67 0.50
C ASN A 211 -11.94 11.63 -0.28
N ASP A 212 -12.08 11.40 -1.57
CA ASP A 212 -12.94 12.19 -2.45
C ASP A 212 -14.42 12.07 -2.06
N SER A 213 -14.90 10.84 -1.85
CA SER A 213 -16.28 10.58 -1.42
C SER A 213 -16.60 11.24 -0.08
N ALA A 214 -15.67 11.18 0.89
CA ALA A 214 -15.85 11.80 2.19
C ALA A 214 -15.89 13.33 2.09
N GLN A 215 -15.00 13.92 1.30
CA GLN A 215 -15.00 15.35 1.04
C GLN A 215 -16.31 15.78 0.36
N HIS A 216 -16.80 15.01 -0.61
CA HIS A 216 -18.05 15.26 -1.32
C HIS A 216 -19.26 15.16 -0.39
N ALA A 217 -19.32 14.12 0.45
CA ALA A 217 -20.38 13.92 1.44
C ALA A 217 -20.49 15.10 2.42
N LEU A 218 -19.35 15.60 2.91
CA LEU A 218 -19.30 16.68 3.90
C LEU A 218 -19.54 18.07 3.31
N THR A 219 -18.94 18.37 2.15
CA THR A 219 -18.94 19.74 1.61
C THR A 219 -20.02 20.01 0.58
N VAL A 220 -20.36 19.02 -0.25
CA VAL A 220 -21.36 19.14 -1.32
C VAL A 220 -22.73 18.67 -0.83
N LEU A 221 -22.83 17.40 -0.41
CA LEU A 221 -24.11 16.81 0.02
C LEU A 221 -24.52 17.28 1.42
N LYS A 222 -23.55 17.62 2.27
CA LYS A 222 -23.71 18.06 3.66
C LYS A 222 -24.50 17.04 4.49
N GLN A 223 -24.25 15.76 4.25
CA GLN A 223 -24.90 14.65 4.95
C GLN A 223 -23.90 13.94 5.84
N ARG A 224 -24.18 13.91 7.14
CA ARG A 224 -23.30 13.25 8.12
C ARG A 224 -23.34 11.74 8.01
N PHE A 225 -24.52 11.14 7.82
CA PHE A 225 -24.66 9.69 7.78
C PHE A 225 -23.84 9.05 6.64
N LEU A 226 -23.74 9.73 5.48
CA LEU A 226 -22.89 9.28 4.37
C LEU A 226 -21.42 9.23 4.78
N TYR A 227 -20.93 10.24 5.52
CA TYR A 227 -19.56 10.22 6.03
C TYR A 227 -19.36 9.09 7.05
N ASP A 228 -20.32 8.89 7.96
CA ASP A 228 -20.25 7.83 8.97
C ASP A 228 -20.18 6.43 8.29
N GLU A 229 -20.91 6.23 7.18
CA GLU A 229 -20.84 5.00 6.38
C GLU A 229 -19.50 4.84 5.63
N ILE A 230 -18.98 5.91 5.02
CA ILE A 230 -17.66 5.91 4.38
C ILE A 230 -16.57 5.58 5.41
N GLU A 231 -16.62 6.19 6.59
CA GLU A 231 -15.68 5.95 7.67
C GLU A 231 -15.70 4.50 8.13
N ALA A 232 -16.88 3.93 8.38
CA ALA A 232 -17.03 2.55 8.78
C ALA A 232 -16.51 1.56 7.70
N GLU A 233 -16.78 1.85 6.43
CA GLU A 233 -16.29 1.01 5.32
C GLU A 233 -14.76 1.09 5.17
N VAL A 234 -14.18 2.28 5.28
CA VAL A 234 -12.72 2.49 5.25
C VAL A 234 -12.03 1.73 6.37
N ASP A 235 -12.55 1.82 7.61
CA ASP A 235 -11.93 1.15 8.76
C ASP A 235 -11.90 -0.37 8.54
N LEU A 236 -13.02 -0.95 8.08
CA LEU A 236 -13.11 -2.39 7.75
C LEU A 236 -12.16 -2.78 6.61
N CYS A 237 -12.20 -2.04 5.49
CA CYS A 237 -11.38 -2.32 4.31
C CYS A 237 -9.88 -2.16 4.62
N PHE A 238 -9.50 -1.15 5.40
CA PHE A 238 -8.11 -0.94 5.76
C PHE A 238 -7.58 -2.05 6.67
N ASP A 239 -8.38 -2.50 7.64
CA ASP A 239 -8.00 -3.63 8.48
C ASP A 239 -7.84 -4.93 7.68
N GLN A 240 -8.76 -5.20 6.75
CA GLN A 240 -8.69 -6.32 5.82
C GLN A 240 -7.48 -6.22 4.90
N LEU A 241 -7.19 -5.05 4.34
CA LEU A 241 -6.00 -4.81 3.51
C LEU A 241 -4.74 -5.14 4.29
N VAL A 242 -4.55 -4.57 5.48
CA VAL A 242 -3.35 -4.82 6.28
C VAL A 242 -3.29 -6.32 6.67
N ASN A 243 -4.44 -7.00 6.77
CA ASN A 243 -4.51 -8.43 7.10
C ASN A 243 -3.99 -9.27 5.93
N LYS A 244 -4.59 -9.10 4.75
CA LYS A 244 -4.17 -9.81 3.54
C LYS A 244 -2.71 -9.47 3.18
N LEU A 245 -2.32 -8.20 3.29
CA LEU A 245 -0.99 -7.74 2.89
C LEU A 245 0.14 -8.34 3.73
N HIS A 246 -0.03 -8.47 5.05
CA HIS A 246 1.01 -9.08 5.88
C HIS A 246 1.17 -10.58 5.59
N GLU A 247 0.07 -11.31 5.33
CA GLU A 247 0.12 -12.72 4.96
C GLU A 247 0.86 -12.92 3.63
N ILE A 248 0.55 -12.09 2.62
CA ILE A 248 1.20 -12.15 1.30
C ILE A 248 2.70 -11.86 1.41
N ILE A 249 3.06 -10.79 2.12
CA ILE A 249 4.47 -10.42 2.32
C ILE A 249 5.20 -11.55 3.04
N PHE A 250 4.65 -12.06 4.14
CA PHE A 250 5.28 -13.11 4.90
C PHE A 250 5.43 -14.39 4.07
N SER A 251 4.37 -14.82 3.38
CA SER A 251 4.37 -16.00 2.51
C SER A 251 5.42 -15.89 1.40
N TYR A 252 5.58 -14.71 0.79
CA TYR A 252 6.59 -14.48 -0.23
C TYR A 252 8.01 -14.62 0.34
N TYR A 253 8.34 -13.90 1.42
CA TYR A 253 9.70 -13.95 1.99
C TYR A 253 10.01 -15.31 2.63
N LYS A 254 8.99 -16.03 3.13
CA LYS A 254 9.12 -17.42 3.59
C LYS A 254 9.45 -18.37 2.44
N SER A 255 8.69 -18.27 1.34
CA SER A 255 8.96 -19.06 0.14
C SER A 255 10.35 -18.76 -0.42
N PHE A 256 10.71 -17.48 -0.52
CA PHE A 256 12.01 -17.06 -1.03
C PHE A 256 13.16 -17.59 -0.16
N ALA A 257 13.05 -17.52 1.17
CA ALA A 257 14.04 -18.09 2.08
C ALA A 257 14.16 -19.62 1.93
N ALA A 258 13.02 -20.31 1.82
CA ALA A 258 13.00 -21.75 1.62
C ALA A 258 13.63 -22.16 0.28
N SER A 259 13.36 -21.42 -0.80
CA SER A 259 13.99 -21.61 -2.11
C SER A 259 15.51 -21.44 -2.05
N VAL A 260 16.00 -20.43 -1.33
CA VAL A 260 17.44 -20.15 -1.19
C VAL A 260 18.18 -21.23 -0.39
N LEU A 261 17.55 -21.80 0.64
CA LEU A 261 18.14 -22.84 1.48
C LEU A 261 17.97 -24.26 0.92
N LEU A 262 17.16 -24.45 -0.12
CA LEU A 262 16.94 -25.75 -0.71
C LEU A 262 18.21 -26.24 -1.40
N ASP A 263 18.51 -27.53 -1.24
CA ASP A 263 19.74 -28.13 -1.76
C ASP A 263 19.75 -28.10 -3.30
N GLN A 264 20.81 -27.52 -3.88
CA GLN A 264 20.99 -27.43 -5.32
C GLN A 264 21.07 -28.81 -5.99
N SER A 265 21.59 -29.82 -5.27
CA SER A 265 21.64 -31.20 -5.77
C SER A 265 20.24 -31.82 -5.88
N PHE A 266 19.36 -31.54 -4.92
CA PHE A 266 17.95 -31.91 -4.99
C PHE A 266 17.25 -31.22 -6.17
N LEU A 267 17.45 -29.91 -6.34
CA LEU A 267 16.89 -29.15 -7.46
C LEU A 267 17.34 -29.70 -8.83
N SER A 268 18.60 -30.14 -8.95
CA SER A 268 19.12 -30.70 -10.19
C SER A 268 18.54 -32.08 -10.53
N ALA A 269 17.98 -32.78 -9.55
CA ALA A 269 17.34 -34.08 -9.73
C ALA A 269 15.82 -34.00 -9.98
N CYS A 270 15.23 -32.80 -9.85
CA CYS A 270 13.81 -32.56 -10.08
C CYS A 270 13.57 -31.93 -11.46
N ASP A 271 12.66 -32.52 -12.24
CA ASP A 271 12.27 -31.97 -13.54
C ASP A 271 11.50 -30.64 -13.41
N ASP A 272 10.82 -30.41 -12.27
CA ASP A 272 9.98 -29.24 -11.98
C ASP A 272 10.67 -28.18 -11.09
N ALA A 273 11.96 -27.91 -11.32
CA ALA A 273 12.74 -26.98 -10.49
C ALA A 273 12.14 -25.54 -10.41
N TYR A 274 11.32 -25.15 -11.39
CA TYR A 274 10.65 -23.84 -11.42
C TYR A 274 9.57 -23.67 -10.33
N ASN A 275 8.94 -24.76 -9.88
CA ASN A 275 7.89 -24.71 -8.84
C ASN A 275 8.46 -24.39 -7.45
N TYR A 276 9.76 -24.63 -7.25
CA TYR A 276 10.45 -24.33 -6.00
C TYR A 276 11.06 -22.93 -5.98
N SER A 277 10.80 -22.09 -6.99
CA SER A 277 11.31 -20.71 -7.07
C SER A 277 10.19 -19.71 -6.81
N ALA A 278 10.42 -18.79 -5.87
CA ALA A 278 9.49 -17.70 -5.60
C ALA A 278 9.54 -16.63 -6.72
N LYS A 279 8.38 -16.32 -7.31
CA LYS A 279 8.26 -15.23 -8.30
C LYS A 279 8.62 -13.89 -7.65
N PRO A 280 9.53 -13.09 -8.22
CA PRO A 280 9.97 -11.84 -7.61
C PRO A 280 8.82 -10.84 -7.40
N MET A 281 8.62 -10.40 -6.15
CA MET A 281 7.65 -9.36 -5.77
C MET A 281 8.36 -8.09 -5.32
N ARG A 282 7.70 -6.92 -5.45
CA ARG A 282 8.28 -5.60 -5.16
C ARG A 282 7.58 -4.91 -3.98
N PHE A 283 7.94 -5.29 -2.75
CA PHE A 283 7.35 -4.69 -1.54
C PHE A 283 8.07 -3.41 -1.06
N ASN A 284 9.24 -3.07 -1.63
CA ASN A 284 10.07 -1.94 -1.19
C ASN A 284 9.32 -0.60 -1.18
N LYS A 285 8.40 -0.37 -2.13
CA LYS A 285 7.61 0.87 -2.15
C LYS A 285 6.60 0.89 -1.00
N ILE A 286 5.94 -0.24 -0.73
CA ILE A 286 4.99 -0.39 0.38
C ILE A 286 5.67 -0.12 1.73
N PHE A 287 6.86 -0.67 1.95
CA PHE A 287 7.62 -0.44 3.19
C PHE A 287 8.10 1.00 3.38
N LYS A 288 8.10 1.82 2.32
CA LYS A 288 8.41 3.26 2.38
C LYS A 288 7.19 4.13 2.72
N LEU A 289 5.97 3.57 2.72
CA LEU A 289 4.74 4.32 3.00
C LEU A 289 4.58 4.55 4.52
N ARG A 290 5.03 5.74 4.97
CA ARG A 290 4.98 6.15 6.39
C ARG A 290 3.91 7.18 6.72
N ARG A 291 3.37 7.87 5.72
CA ARG A 291 2.44 9.00 5.87
C ARG A 291 1.33 8.93 4.83
N ILE A 292 0.50 7.91 4.93
CA ILE A 292 -0.68 7.75 4.09
C ILE A 292 -1.78 8.63 4.67
N LYS A 293 -2.43 9.45 3.85
CA LYS A 293 -3.55 10.30 4.28
C LYS A 293 -4.87 9.65 3.88
N VAL A 294 -5.67 9.25 4.85
CA VAL A 294 -6.99 8.66 4.63
C VAL A 294 -7.97 9.27 5.63
N LEU A 295 -9.06 9.85 5.13
CA LEU A 295 -10.10 10.52 5.92
C LEU A 295 -9.54 11.55 6.92
N GLY A 296 -8.50 12.29 6.52
CA GLY A 296 -7.82 13.27 7.37
C GLY A 296 -6.82 12.69 8.38
N ARG A 297 -6.77 11.37 8.57
CA ARG A 297 -5.80 10.66 9.41
C ARG A 297 -4.48 10.50 8.67
N THR A 298 -3.37 10.47 9.41
CA THR A 298 -2.05 10.11 8.87
C THR A 298 -1.66 8.73 9.39
N ILE A 299 -1.62 7.74 8.50
CA ILE A 299 -1.37 6.34 8.83
C ILE A 299 0.06 5.95 8.44
N ASN A 300 0.75 5.26 9.35
CA ASN A 300 2.06 4.67 9.11
C ASN A 300 1.94 3.18 8.82
N LEU A 301 1.77 2.83 7.53
CA LEU A 301 1.59 1.44 7.12
C LEU A 301 2.81 0.57 7.44
N ARG A 302 4.04 1.10 7.32
CA ARG A 302 5.26 0.39 7.74
C ARG A 302 5.15 -0.08 9.19
N SER A 303 4.72 0.79 10.10
CA SER A 303 4.59 0.44 11.52
C SER A 303 3.54 -0.65 11.74
N LEU A 304 2.40 -0.58 11.04
CA LEU A 304 1.34 -1.59 11.15
C LEU A 304 1.81 -2.96 10.62
N ILE A 305 2.51 -2.97 9.49
CA ILE A 305 3.10 -4.19 8.93
C ILE A 305 4.16 -4.74 9.91
N THR A 306 5.07 -3.91 10.41
CA THR A 306 6.10 -4.32 11.40
C THR A 306 5.47 -4.97 12.63
N GLN A 307 4.42 -4.37 13.19
CA GLN A 307 3.71 -4.92 14.36
C GLN A 307 3.10 -6.29 14.05
N ARG A 308 2.43 -6.44 12.90
CA ARG A 308 1.83 -7.74 12.50
C ARG A 308 2.90 -8.79 12.19
N MET A 309 4.02 -8.40 11.57
CA MET A 309 5.16 -9.30 11.33
C MET A 309 5.77 -9.82 12.64
N ASN A 310 6.03 -8.93 13.62
CA ASN A 310 6.55 -9.34 14.93
C ASN A 310 5.65 -10.37 15.64
N ARG A 311 4.32 -10.21 15.50
CA ARG A 311 3.34 -11.18 16.00
C ARG A 311 3.40 -12.50 15.23
N LEU A 312 3.40 -12.43 13.90
CA LEU A 312 3.39 -13.61 13.04
C LEU A 312 4.66 -14.45 13.21
N PHE A 313 5.84 -13.83 13.39
CA PHE A 313 7.07 -14.58 13.72
C PHE A 313 6.95 -15.37 15.02
N ARG A 314 6.36 -14.80 16.07
CA ARG A 314 6.13 -15.50 17.34
C ARG A 314 5.14 -16.65 17.18
N GLU A 315 4.02 -16.40 16.53
CA GLU A 315 3.01 -17.42 16.20
C GLU A 315 3.62 -18.55 15.35
N ASN A 316 4.51 -18.23 14.40
CA ASN A 316 5.17 -19.24 13.59
C ASN A 316 6.19 -20.06 14.40
N ILE A 317 6.98 -19.44 15.29
CA ILE A 317 7.91 -20.17 16.16
C ILE A 317 7.13 -21.14 17.07
N ASP A 318 6.04 -20.66 17.67
CA ASP A 318 5.17 -21.45 18.54
C ASP A 318 4.58 -22.66 17.78
N PHE A 319 4.01 -22.42 16.60
CA PHE A 319 3.51 -23.47 15.71
C PHE A 319 4.57 -24.52 15.34
N LEU A 320 5.82 -24.11 15.09
CA LEU A 320 6.89 -25.05 14.78
C LEU A 320 7.27 -25.91 15.98
N PHE A 321 7.19 -25.39 17.20
CA PHE A 321 7.38 -26.19 18.41
C PHE A 321 6.21 -27.14 18.67
N ASP A 322 4.96 -26.68 18.54
CA ASP A 322 3.78 -27.56 18.62
C ASP A 322 3.90 -28.72 17.62
N HIS A 323 4.35 -28.40 16.40
CA HIS A 323 4.57 -29.40 15.37
C HIS A 323 5.64 -30.42 15.76
N PHE A 324 6.77 -30.00 16.33
CA PHE A 324 7.80 -30.91 16.83
C PHE A 324 7.33 -31.74 18.02
N GLU A 325 6.55 -31.14 18.93
CA GLU A 325 6.01 -31.82 20.11
C GLU A 325 5.03 -32.95 19.75
N SER A 326 4.36 -32.85 18.60
CA SER A 326 3.51 -33.91 18.05
C SER A 326 4.29 -35.08 17.40
N GLN A 327 5.61 -34.95 17.22
CA GLN A 327 6.45 -35.92 16.51
C GLN A 327 7.48 -36.60 17.42
N ASP A 328 8.24 -37.56 16.87
CA ASP A 328 9.35 -38.19 17.59
C ASP A 328 10.65 -37.38 17.56
N ILE A 329 11.64 -37.84 18.32
CA ILE A 329 12.94 -37.16 18.42
C ILE A 329 13.68 -37.06 17.08
N CYS A 330 13.35 -37.90 16.09
CA CYS A 330 13.99 -37.83 14.77
C CYS A 330 13.59 -36.57 14.01
N ALA A 331 12.40 -36.02 14.29
CA ALA A 331 11.89 -34.78 13.70
C ALA A 331 12.69 -33.52 14.07
N VAL A 332 13.66 -33.62 15.00
CA VAL A 332 14.50 -32.47 15.40
C VAL A 332 15.30 -31.87 14.23
N VAL A 333 15.63 -32.69 13.22
CA VAL A 333 16.30 -32.25 12.00
C VAL A 333 15.35 -31.41 11.14
N GLU A 334 14.07 -31.78 11.08
CA GLU A 334 13.04 -31.00 10.40
C GLU A 334 12.83 -29.65 11.10
N LEU A 335 12.67 -29.66 12.42
CA LEU A 335 12.53 -28.45 13.23
C LEU A 335 13.69 -27.47 12.99
N GLN A 336 14.94 -27.95 13.00
CA GLN A 336 16.12 -27.13 12.72
C GLN A 336 16.02 -26.49 11.33
N LYS A 337 15.71 -27.26 10.28
CA LYS A 337 15.56 -26.74 8.92
C LYS A 337 14.46 -25.67 8.84
N LEU A 338 13.29 -25.92 9.45
CA LEU A 338 12.17 -24.97 9.42
C LEU A 338 12.49 -23.66 10.16
N LEU A 339 13.19 -23.75 11.30
CA LEU A 339 13.68 -22.58 12.04
C LEU A 339 14.77 -21.82 11.28
N ASP A 340 15.65 -22.50 10.53
CA ASP A 340 16.64 -21.85 9.67
C ASP A 340 15.99 -21.08 8.53
N VAL A 341 14.95 -21.66 7.89
CA VAL A 341 14.14 -20.93 6.91
C VAL A 341 13.52 -19.70 7.55
N LEU A 342 12.89 -19.84 8.72
CA LEU A 342 12.24 -18.71 9.41
C LEU A 342 13.25 -17.62 9.79
N LYS A 343 14.44 -18.00 10.24
CA LYS A 343 15.54 -17.08 10.57
C LYS A 343 16.03 -16.33 9.32
N LEU A 344 16.16 -16.99 8.18
CA LEU A 344 16.53 -16.33 6.93
C LEU A 344 15.40 -15.40 6.43
N THR A 345 14.14 -15.78 6.58
CA THR A 345 12.98 -14.90 6.32
C THR A 345 13.04 -13.63 7.16
N HIS A 346 13.35 -13.76 8.45
CA HIS A 346 13.57 -12.62 9.35
C HIS A 346 14.68 -11.71 8.84
N GLN A 347 15.83 -12.28 8.44
CA GLN A 347 16.95 -11.50 7.90
C GLN A 347 16.59 -10.71 6.63
N PHE A 348 15.81 -11.29 5.71
CA PHE A 348 15.37 -10.57 4.52
C PHE A 348 14.41 -9.43 4.86
N LEU A 349 13.44 -9.65 5.74
CA LEU A 349 12.49 -8.61 6.14
C LEU A 349 13.16 -7.49 6.95
N CYS A 350 14.19 -7.80 7.74
CA CYS A 350 14.97 -6.81 8.48
C CYS A 350 15.73 -5.81 7.60
N GLN A 351 15.87 -6.07 6.29
CA GLN A 351 16.48 -5.11 5.37
C GLN A 351 15.60 -3.85 5.21
N ASP A 352 14.28 -4.01 5.27
CA ASP A 352 13.32 -2.93 5.07
C ASP A 352 12.52 -2.57 6.33
N LEU A 353 12.33 -3.53 7.25
CA LEU A 353 11.52 -3.41 8.47
C LEU A 353 12.38 -3.47 9.74
N GLU A 354 11.96 -2.75 10.77
CA GLU A 354 12.58 -2.80 12.11
C GLU A 354 11.86 -3.83 12.96
N LEU A 355 12.26 -5.10 12.85
CA LEU A 355 11.71 -6.21 13.64
C LEU A 355 12.49 -6.43 14.94
N ASP A 356 11.87 -7.08 15.92
CA ASP A 356 12.61 -7.51 17.12
C ASP A 356 13.70 -8.53 16.75
N SER A 357 14.71 -8.70 17.59
CA SER A 357 15.74 -9.72 17.34
C SER A 357 15.13 -11.12 17.30
N PHE A 358 15.44 -11.91 16.26
CA PHE A 358 14.98 -13.29 16.13
C PHE A 358 15.35 -14.13 17.36
N THR A 359 16.53 -13.93 17.93
CA THR A 359 16.97 -14.63 19.14
C THR A 359 16.12 -14.28 20.35
N MET A 360 15.64 -13.03 20.45
CA MET A 360 14.74 -12.63 21.54
C MET A 360 13.37 -13.29 21.36
N MET A 361 12.81 -13.26 20.15
CA MET A 361 11.53 -13.93 19.84
C MET A 361 11.61 -15.44 20.12
N LEU A 362 12.71 -16.09 19.73
CA LEU A 362 12.92 -17.52 19.97
C LEU A 362 13.02 -17.84 21.46
N ASN A 363 13.78 -17.05 22.23
CA ASN A 363 13.93 -17.24 23.67
C ASN A 363 12.64 -16.97 24.44
N GLU A 364 11.81 -16.05 23.96
CA GLU A 364 10.47 -15.75 24.49
C GLU A 364 9.58 -16.99 24.41
N ILE A 365 9.46 -17.61 23.22
CA ILE A 365 8.64 -18.81 23.02
C ILE A 365 9.24 -20.06 23.68
N GLN A 366 10.57 -20.15 23.76
CA GLN A 366 11.24 -21.23 24.49
C GLN A 366 11.14 -21.13 26.02
N GLU A 367 10.50 -20.07 26.55
CA GLU A 367 10.42 -19.75 27.97
C GLU A 367 11.80 -19.59 28.64
N ASN A 368 12.80 -19.14 27.87
CA ASN A 368 14.21 -19.08 28.27
C ASN A 368 14.71 -17.66 28.62
N LEU A 369 13.78 -16.76 28.98
CA LEU A 369 14.09 -15.35 29.27
C LEU A 369 14.69 -15.12 30.66
N SER A 370 14.36 -15.98 31.64
CA SER A 370 14.90 -15.87 33.00
C SER A 370 16.36 -16.30 33.03
N LEU A 371 17.25 -15.51 33.65
CA LEU A 371 18.68 -15.83 33.84
C LEU A 371 18.93 -17.12 34.64
N VAL A 372 17.93 -17.58 35.39
CA VAL A 372 18.03 -18.76 36.27
C VAL A 372 17.42 -20.01 35.60
N SER A 373 16.70 -19.85 34.47
CA SER A 373 16.20 -21.00 33.72
C SER A 373 17.33 -21.61 32.89
N PHE A 374 17.57 -22.90 33.09
CA PHE A 374 18.47 -23.72 32.28
C PHE A 374 17.71 -24.78 31.46
N SER A 375 16.40 -24.87 31.69
CA SER A 375 15.46 -25.74 30.96
C SER A 375 14.56 -24.87 30.09
N SER A 376 14.64 -25.04 28.78
CA SER A 376 13.68 -24.50 27.81
C SER A 376 12.57 -25.50 27.49
N ARG A 377 11.47 -25.03 26.90
CA ARG A 377 10.40 -25.86 26.32
C ARG A 377 10.98 -26.99 25.45
N LEU A 378 11.84 -26.62 24.49
CA LEU A 378 12.52 -27.59 23.62
C LEU A 378 13.38 -28.60 24.40
N SER A 379 14.13 -28.16 25.41
CA SER A 379 14.98 -29.07 26.19
C SER A 379 14.18 -30.08 27.00
N SER A 380 13.02 -29.65 27.50
CA SER A 380 12.11 -30.51 28.26
C SER A 380 11.45 -31.54 27.33
N GLN A 381 11.05 -31.12 26.12
CA GLN A 381 10.51 -32.03 25.12
C GLN A 381 11.55 -33.07 24.65
N ILE A 382 12.78 -32.63 24.34
CA ILE A 382 13.86 -33.55 23.96
C ILE A 382 14.14 -34.54 25.10
N TRP A 383 14.15 -34.07 26.35
CA TRP A 383 14.30 -34.95 27.51
C TRP A 383 13.16 -35.97 27.64
N ALA A 384 11.91 -35.53 27.47
CA ALA A 384 10.74 -36.41 27.51
C ALA A 384 10.81 -37.49 26.42
N GLU A 385 11.10 -37.12 25.17
CA GLU A 385 11.26 -38.09 24.08
C GLU A 385 12.46 -39.02 24.29
N MET A 386 13.57 -38.50 24.85
CA MET A 386 14.73 -39.33 25.20
C MET A 386 14.38 -40.41 26.21
N GLN A 387 13.64 -40.04 27.27
CA GLN A 387 13.27 -40.93 28.36
C GLN A 387 12.16 -41.93 27.96
N ASN A 388 11.17 -41.46 27.22
CA ASN A 388 9.92 -42.19 26.98
C ASN A 388 9.93 -43.01 25.68
N ASP A 389 10.67 -42.59 24.66
CA ASP A 389 10.72 -43.28 23.36
C ASP A 389 12.14 -43.71 22.97
N PHE A 390 13.12 -42.81 22.95
CA PHE A 390 14.45 -43.11 22.42
C PHE A 390 15.17 -44.23 23.18
N LEU A 391 15.42 -44.05 24.49
CA LEU A 391 16.13 -45.00 25.33
C LEU A 391 15.47 -46.40 25.39
N PRO A 392 14.13 -46.55 25.51
CA PRO A 392 13.50 -47.86 25.52
C PRO A 392 13.42 -48.54 24.15
N ASN A 393 13.29 -47.78 23.05
CA ASN A 393 12.88 -48.34 21.76
C ASN A 393 13.97 -48.36 20.68
N PHE A 394 15.12 -47.70 20.86
CA PHE A 394 16.18 -47.65 19.84
C PHE A 394 17.36 -48.57 20.13
N ILE A 395 17.96 -49.13 19.07
CA ILE A 395 19.13 -50.01 19.11
C ILE A 395 20.27 -49.39 18.31
N LEU A 396 21.46 -49.31 18.90
CA LEU A 396 22.66 -48.84 18.22
C LEU A 396 23.21 -49.91 17.26
N CYS A 397 23.27 -49.57 15.97
CA CYS A 397 24.04 -50.32 15.00
C CYS A 397 25.48 -49.81 14.96
N ASN A 398 26.42 -50.58 15.48
CA ASN A 398 27.82 -50.16 15.59
C ASN A 398 28.51 -50.00 14.22
N THR A 399 28.04 -50.70 13.18
CA THR A 399 28.62 -50.59 11.82
C THR A 399 28.28 -49.27 11.16
N THR A 400 27.02 -48.81 11.30
CA THR A 400 26.55 -47.57 10.66
C THR A 400 26.62 -46.35 11.59
N GLN A 401 26.92 -46.56 12.88
CA GLN A 401 26.88 -45.52 13.92
C GLN A 401 25.53 -44.79 13.97
N ARG A 402 24.44 -45.55 13.78
CA ARG A 402 23.06 -45.06 13.79
C ARG A 402 22.21 -45.89 14.73
N PHE A 403 21.27 -45.23 15.39
CA PHE A 403 20.22 -45.85 16.19
C PHE A 403 19.00 -46.11 15.30
N ILE A 404 18.46 -47.33 15.37
CA ILE A 404 17.27 -47.75 14.60
C ILE A 404 16.24 -48.28 15.58
N ARG A 405 14.95 -48.05 15.31
CA ARG A 405 13.86 -48.56 16.13
C ARG A 405 13.88 -50.10 16.21
N SER A 406 13.69 -50.62 17.41
CA SER A 406 13.61 -52.06 17.69
C SER A 406 12.28 -52.64 17.20
N ALA A 407 12.35 -53.71 16.40
CA ALA A 407 11.15 -54.43 15.95
C ALA A 407 10.47 -55.28 17.05
N LYS A 408 11.04 -55.36 18.26
CA LYS A 408 10.61 -56.29 19.33
C LYS A 408 10.12 -55.62 20.62
N GLY A 409 9.91 -54.30 20.64
CA GLY A 409 9.32 -53.60 21.80
C GLY A 409 7.80 -53.49 21.70
N PRO A 410 7.05 -53.42 22.83
CA PRO A 410 5.69 -52.93 22.76
C PRO A 410 5.75 -51.51 22.19
N CYS A 411 5.15 -51.27 21.03
CA CYS A 411 4.86 -49.91 20.56
C CYS A 411 3.87 -49.29 21.56
N GLN A 412 4.35 -48.84 22.71
CA GLN A 412 3.69 -47.78 23.46
C GLN A 412 3.94 -46.51 22.66
N ALA A 413 3.25 -46.39 21.53
CA ALA A 413 3.00 -45.08 20.96
C ALA A 413 2.28 -44.32 22.08
N TYR A 414 2.99 -43.42 22.76
CA TYR A 414 2.31 -42.35 23.48
C TYR A 414 1.27 -41.79 22.51
N GLU A 415 0.02 -41.64 22.96
CA GLU A 415 -0.99 -40.91 22.17
C GLU A 415 -0.43 -39.51 21.96
N LYS A 416 0.20 -39.30 20.79
CA LYS A 416 0.71 -37.99 20.40
C LYS A 416 -0.48 -37.17 19.92
N GLU A 417 -0.51 -35.91 20.33
CA GLU A 417 -1.52 -34.97 19.88
C GLU A 417 -1.48 -34.85 18.35
N THR A 418 -2.64 -34.60 17.75
CA THR A 418 -2.78 -34.50 16.29
C THR A 418 -1.92 -33.35 15.74
N VAL A 419 -1.17 -33.63 14.67
CA VAL A 419 -0.33 -32.63 13.97
C VAL A 419 -1.16 -31.36 13.69
N PRO A 420 -0.67 -30.17 14.08
CA PRO A 420 -1.43 -28.94 13.89
C PRO A 420 -1.60 -28.66 12.39
N SER A 421 -2.86 -28.51 11.96
CA SER A 421 -3.18 -28.09 10.58
C SER A 421 -2.90 -26.59 10.43
N GLY A 422 -1.84 -26.24 9.71
CA GLY A 422 -1.41 -24.86 9.47
C GLY A 422 -1.56 -24.43 8.02
N LYS A 423 -1.71 -23.12 7.81
CA LYS A 423 -1.58 -22.52 6.46
C LYS A 423 -0.18 -22.80 5.89
N PRO A 424 0.00 -22.88 4.56
CA PRO A 424 1.28 -23.24 3.96
C PRO A 424 2.47 -22.37 4.37
N TYR A 425 2.23 -21.08 4.63
CA TYR A 425 3.27 -20.14 5.03
C TYR A 425 3.82 -20.36 6.44
N LEU A 426 3.14 -21.13 7.30
CA LEU A 426 3.66 -21.50 8.62
C LEU A 426 4.77 -22.56 8.53
N TYR A 427 4.92 -23.21 7.37
CA TYR A 427 6.03 -24.14 7.10
C TYR A 427 7.08 -23.47 6.20
N CYS A 428 7.07 -23.71 4.89
CA CYS A 428 8.06 -23.24 3.92
C CYS A 428 7.51 -22.22 2.92
N GLY A 429 6.31 -21.67 3.13
CA GLY A 429 5.76 -20.60 2.28
C GLY A 429 4.71 -21.11 1.29
N SER A 430 5.09 -22.05 0.41
CA SER A 430 4.20 -22.63 -0.60
C SER A 430 3.95 -24.12 -0.37
N GLN A 431 2.87 -24.65 -0.95
CA GLN A 431 2.55 -26.08 -0.84
C GLN A 431 3.64 -26.96 -1.46
N ASP A 432 4.19 -26.57 -2.61
CA ASP A 432 5.27 -27.31 -3.28
C ASP A 432 6.55 -27.35 -2.45
N LEU A 433 6.93 -26.20 -1.84
CA LEU A 433 8.08 -26.13 -0.94
C LEU A 433 7.85 -26.95 0.33
N ASN A 434 6.64 -26.98 0.87
CA ASN A 434 6.31 -27.81 2.02
C ASN A 434 6.52 -29.29 1.70
N LEU A 435 6.03 -29.75 0.54
CA LEU A 435 6.21 -31.14 0.09
C LEU A 435 7.69 -31.49 -0.13
N ALA A 436 8.47 -30.58 -0.71
CA ALA A 436 9.90 -30.77 -0.90
C ALA A 436 10.65 -30.90 0.44
N TYR A 437 10.40 -29.99 1.38
CA TYR A 437 11.03 -30.02 2.70
C TYR A 437 10.61 -31.23 3.53
N GLN A 438 9.34 -31.65 3.45
CA GLN A 438 8.85 -32.89 4.05
C GLN A 438 9.57 -34.11 3.44
N SER A 439 9.73 -34.16 2.11
CA SER A 439 10.46 -35.25 1.44
C SER A 439 11.94 -35.29 1.84
N LEU A 440 12.55 -34.14 2.15
CA LEU A 440 13.91 -34.07 2.70
C LEU A 440 13.96 -34.43 4.20
N ALA A 441 12.87 -34.26 4.93
CA ALA A 441 12.77 -34.59 6.35
C ALA A 441 12.60 -36.11 6.55
N THR A 442 11.83 -36.78 5.68
CA THR A 442 11.61 -38.24 5.77
C THR A 442 12.91 -39.05 5.70
N LEU A 443 13.93 -38.54 5.00
CA LEU A 443 15.28 -39.14 4.96
C LEU A 443 15.94 -39.28 6.35
N TYR A 444 15.48 -38.51 7.33
CA TYR A 444 16.00 -38.50 8.71
C TYR A 444 15.01 -39.10 9.72
N SER A 445 13.86 -39.62 9.29
CA SER A 445 12.81 -40.12 10.19
C SER A 445 13.07 -41.53 10.73
N GLU A 446 13.68 -42.41 9.92
CA GLU A 446 13.81 -43.84 10.24
C GLU A 446 15.01 -44.19 11.14
N PHE A 447 15.87 -43.23 11.43
CA PHE A 447 17.06 -43.43 12.26
C PHE A 447 17.36 -42.19 13.09
N PHE A 448 18.11 -42.38 14.17
CA PHE A 448 18.72 -41.30 14.94
C PHE A 448 20.25 -41.42 14.89
N GLY A 449 20.95 -40.33 14.58
CA GLY A 449 22.41 -40.36 14.45
C GLY A 449 23.06 -38.98 14.53
N ILE A 450 24.24 -38.86 13.92
CA ILE A 450 25.05 -37.63 13.94
C ILE A 450 24.26 -36.37 13.52
N PRO A 451 23.45 -36.37 12.43
CA PRO A 451 22.68 -35.19 12.02
C PRO A 451 21.72 -34.71 13.12
N HIS A 452 21.05 -35.64 13.80
CA HIS A 452 20.11 -35.35 14.89
C HIS A 452 20.84 -34.78 16.11
N MET A 453 21.98 -35.38 16.48
CA MET A 453 22.81 -34.87 17.58
C MET A 453 23.32 -33.45 17.33
N PHE A 454 23.72 -33.14 16.08
CA PHE A 454 24.10 -31.79 15.70
C PHE A 454 22.93 -30.81 15.76
N ALA A 455 21.75 -31.19 15.26
CA ALA A 455 20.55 -30.36 15.35
C ALA A 455 20.17 -30.06 16.81
N ILE A 456 20.17 -31.07 17.69
CA ILE A 456 19.95 -30.90 19.13
C ILE A 456 20.96 -29.93 19.74
N ALA A 457 22.25 -30.10 19.45
CA ALA A 457 23.30 -29.24 19.99
C ALA A 457 23.17 -27.78 19.51
N GLN A 458 22.79 -27.57 18.25
CA GLN A 458 22.59 -26.23 17.69
C GLN A 458 21.35 -25.53 18.27
N LEU A 459 20.20 -26.23 18.34
CA LEU A 459 18.94 -25.65 18.82
C LEU A 459 18.97 -25.32 20.32
N LEU A 460 19.59 -26.16 21.14
CA LEU A 460 19.69 -25.95 22.59
C LEU A 460 20.75 -24.92 22.96
N GLY A 461 21.78 -24.80 22.11
CA GLY A 461 22.93 -23.94 22.36
C GLY A 461 23.69 -24.31 23.64
N PRO A 462 24.67 -23.48 24.03
CA PRO A 462 25.57 -23.76 25.15
C PRO A 462 24.87 -23.70 26.53
N ARG A 463 23.68 -23.10 26.60
CA ARG A 463 22.98 -22.84 27.86
C ARG A 463 22.17 -24.05 28.33
N SER A 464 21.38 -24.66 27.45
CA SER A 464 20.47 -25.75 27.80
C SER A 464 21.09 -27.14 27.56
N LEU A 465 22.12 -27.25 26.73
CA LEU A 465 22.79 -28.52 26.45
C LEU A 465 23.40 -29.19 27.70
N PRO A 466 24.13 -28.49 28.60
CA PRO A 466 24.68 -29.11 29.80
C PRO A 466 23.60 -29.67 30.73
N TRP A 467 22.42 -29.04 30.76
CA TRP A 467 21.30 -29.50 31.58
C TRP A 467 20.79 -30.85 31.09
N ILE A 468 20.60 -31.05 29.78
CA ILE A 468 20.19 -32.35 29.21
C ILE A 468 21.24 -33.43 29.48
N VAL A 469 22.53 -33.12 29.30
CA VAL A 469 23.61 -34.07 29.58
C VAL A 469 23.56 -34.52 31.05
N ARG A 470 23.34 -33.59 31.98
CA ARG A 470 23.17 -33.92 33.40
C ARG A 470 21.94 -34.78 33.65
N ALA A 471 20.79 -34.45 33.07
CA ALA A 471 19.56 -35.24 33.21
C ALA A 471 19.74 -36.69 32.71
N LEU A 472 20.41 -36.87 31.57
CA LEU A 472 20.76 -38.20 31.04
C LEU A 472 21.67 -38.98 32.01
N LEU A 473 22.71 -38.34 32.54
CA LEU A 473 23.63 -38.98 33.50
C LEU A 473 22.91 -39.39 34.80
N ASP A 474 22.05 -38.52 35.33
CA ASP A 474 21.27 -38.78 36.55
C ASP A 474 20.29 -39.93 36.35
N HIS A 475 19.65 -40.03 35.16
CA HIS A 475 18.78 -41.15 34.81
C HIS A 475 19.52 -42.47 34.67
N ILE A 476 20.67 -42.47 33.99
CA ILE A 476 21.53 -43.66 33.86
C ILE A 476 21.99 -44.13 35.24
N SER A 477 22.46 -43.21 36.09
CA SER A 477 22.86 -43.49 37.47
C SER A 477 21.72 -44.17 38.26
N SER A 478 20.52 -43.59 38.19
CA SER A 478 19.34 -44.13 38.86
C SER A 478 18.98 -45.55 38.39
N LYS A 479 19.02 -45.81 37.08
CA LYS A 479 18.75 -47.15 36.51
C LYS A 479 19.84 -48.17 36.87
N VAL A 480 21.10 -47.77 36.95
CA VAL A 480 22.21 -48.63 37.38
C VAL A 480 22.08 -48.99 38.85
N ILE A 481 21.74 -48.03 39.72
CA ILE A 481 21.51 -48.27 41.15
C ILE A 481 20.33 -49.22 41.37
N LEU A 482 19.21 -49.00 40.66
CA LEU A 482 18.03 -49.87 40.74
C LEU A 482 18.36 -51.32 40.31
N LYS A 483 19.02 -51.51 39.16
CA LYS A 483 19.45 -52.85 38.71
C LYS A 483 20.44 -53.51 39.65
N LYS A 484 21.33 -52.74 40.30
CA LYS A 484 22.30 -53.26 41.28
C LYS A 484 21.60 -53.71 42.56
N ASN A 485 20.56 -53.00 43.00
CA ASN A 485 19.73 -53.37 44.15
C ASN A 485 18.84 -54.59 43.85
N GLU A 486 18.25 -54.69 42.65
CA GLU A 486 17.51 -55.88 42.20
C GLU A 486 18.43 -57.11 42.05
N GLY A 487 19.64 -56.93 41.51
CA GLY A 487 20.66 -57.98 41.45
C GLY A 487 21.18 -58.41 42.83
N MET A 488 21.26 -57.49 43.80
CA MET A 488 21.55 -57.85 45.19
C MET A 488 20.39 -58.65 45.81
N HIS A 489 19.12 -58.30 45.60
CA HIS A 489 18.00 -59.11 46.08
C HIS A 489 17.98 -60.54 45.52
N LEU A 490 18.35 -60.73 44.24
CA LEU A 490 18.51 -62.07 43.65
C LEU A 490 19.70 -62.84 44.22
N CYS A 491 20.82 -62.16 44.54
CA CYS A 491 21.97 -62.78 45.21
C CYS A 491 21.69 -63.15 46.68
N TRP A 492 20.80 -62.43 47.37
CA TRP A 492 20.38 -62.77 48.73
C TRP A 492 19.41 -63.96 48.77
N HIS A 493 18.61 -64.21 47.72
CA HIS A 493 17.81 -65.44 47.60
C HIS A 493 18.60 -66.66 47.15
N SER A 494 19.74 -66.48 46.47
CA SER A 494 20.63 -67.58 46.07
C SER A 494 21.53 -68.13 47.19
N LYS A 495 21.57 -67.50 48.38
CA LYS A 495 22.37 -67.96 49.54
C LYS A 495 21.54 -68.53 50.70
N LEU A 496 20.24 -68.75 50.49
CA LEU A 496 19.29 -69.28 51.49
C LEU A 496 18.47 -70.49 51.00
N LEU A 497 18.98 -71.19 49.98
CA LEU A 497 18.67 -72.57 49.63
C LEU A 497 19.97 -73.36 49.67
#